data_AF-A0A1D1ZEY3-F1
#
_entry.id   AF-A0A1D1ZEY3-F1
#
_cell.length_a   1.000
_cell.length_b   1.000
_cell.length_c   1.000
_cell.angle_alpha   90.00
_cell.angle_beta   90.00
_cell.angle_gamma   90.00
#
_symmetry.space_group_name_H-M   'P 1'
#
loop_
_entity.id
_entity.type
_entity.pdbx_description
1 polymer ?
#
loop_
_entity_poly.entity_id
_entity_poly.type
_entity_poly.pdbx_seq_one_letter_code
_entity_poly.pdbx_strand_id
1 'polypeptide(L)'
;MAAKIWTTWELMTAHLVQNEENIKKGNDDSFSLAFARIENHYFVNKGFFPTDSYLLDNVEKIRHIKAIIVQGRYDVCCPMMSAWDLHKAWPEAEFKVVADAGHSANEPSIAAELVAANEKFKHILKNGVLLS
;
A
#
# COMPACT_ATOMS: atom_id res chain seq x y z
N MET A 1 10.06 -6.62 23.96
CA MET A 1 8.75 -7.24 24.24
C MET A 1 7.60 -6.52 23.53
N ALA A 2 7.32 -5.24 23.80
CA ALA A 2 6.24 -4.51 23.10
C ALA A 2 6.45 -4.38 21.58
N ALA A 3 7.65 -3.95 21.15
CA ALA A 3 7.99 -3.83 19.74
C ALA A 3 7.82 -5.16 18.97
N LYS A 4 8.24 -6.28 19.57
CA LYS A 4 8.09 -7.62 19.00
C LYS A 4 6.61 -8.00 18.80
N ILE A 5 5.77 -7.77 19.80
CA ILE A 5 4.33 -8.07 19.71
C ILE A 5 3.67 -7.24 18.61
N TRP A 6 3.98 -5.93 18.55
CA TRP A 6 3.49 -5.03 17.50
C TRP A 6 3.90 -5.53 16.11
N THR A 7 5.20 -5.75 15.89
CA THR A 7 5.72 -6.21 14.61
C THR A 7 5.16 -7.58 14.21
N THR A 8 5.04 -8.54 15.14
CA THR A 8 4.41 -9.82 14.84
C THR A 8 2.94 -9.66 14.46
N TRP A 9 2.18 -8.79 15.13
CA TRP A 9 0.79 -8.52 14.79
C TRP A 9 0.65 -7.96 13.36
N GLU A 10 1.42 -6.93 13.00
CA GLU A 10 1.42 -6.36 11.63
C GLU A 10 1.79 -7.40 10.57
N LEU A 11 2.79 -8.24 10.83
CA LEU A 11 3.22 -9.28 9.88
C LEU A 11 2.16 -10.37 9.68
N MET A 12 1.32 -10.64 10.69
CA MET A 12 0.21 -11.60 10.60
C MET A 12 -0.97 -11.04 9.78
N THR A 13 -1.21 -9.74 9.82
CA THR A 13 -2.29 -9.07 9.08
C THR A 13 -1.91 -8.70 7.65
N ALA A 14 -0.61 -8.75 7.33
CA ALA A 14 -0.09 -8.37 6.02
C ALA A 14 -0.53 -9.28 4.87
N HIS A 15 -1.04 -10.49 5.11
CA HIS A 15 -1.49 -11.40 4.05
C HIS A 15 -2.92 -11.89 4.31
N LEU A 16 -3.68 -12.19 3.24
CA LEU A 16 -4.99 -12.83 3.36
C LEU A 16 -4.91 -14.16 4.11
N VAL A 17 -3.95 -15.00 3.70
CA VAL A 17 -3.57 -16.22 4.43
C VAL A 17 -2.19 -15.99 5.03
N GLN A 18 -2.05 -16.27 6.31
CA GLN A 18 -0.82 -16.01 7.07
C GLN A 18 0.41 -16.61 6.38
N ASN A 19 1.45 -15.79 6.25
CA ASN A 19 2.74 -16.19 5.70
C ASN A 19 3.73 -16.39 6.85
N GLU A 20 3.98 -17.65 7.22
CA GLU A 20 4.86 -18.05 8.32
C GLU A 20 6.30 -17.53 8.16
N GLU A 21 6.82 -17.47 6.93
CA GLU A 21 8.16 -16.93 6.69
C GLU A 21 8.22 -15.42 6.96
N ASN A 22 7.15 -14.69 6.59
CA ASN A 22 7.06 -13.27 6.88
C ASN A 22 6.93 -13.01 8.38
N ILE A 23 6.08 -13.76 9.08
CA ILE A 23 5.86 -13.65 10.53
C ILE A 23 7.15 -13.87 11.33
N LYS A 24 8.00 -14.82 10.89
CA LYS A 24 9.28 -15.10 11.54
C LYS A 24 10.22 -13.90 11.61
N LYS A 25 10.09 -12.89 10.73
CA LYS A 25 10.89 -11.66 10.80
C LYS A 25 10.68 -10.89 12.10
N GLY A 26 9.48 -10.98 12.68
CA GLY A 26 9.19 -10.39 14.00
C GLY A 26 9.97 -11.03 15.15
N ASN A 27 10.70 -12.13 14.93
CA ASN A 27 11.59 -12.69 15.95
C ASN A 27 12.91 -11.96 16.11
N ASP A 28 13.32 -11.16 15.12
CA ASP A 28 14.51 -10.33 15.20
C ASP A 28 14.20 -9.06 16.01
N ASP A 29 14.85 -8.93 17.18
CA ASP A 29 14.65 -7.81 18.09
C ASP A 29 15.11 -6.47 17.50
N SER A 30 16.16 -6.47 16.68
CA SER A 30 16.69 -5.25 16.05
C SER A 30 15.74 -4.74 14.96
N PHE A 31 15.24 -5.65 14.12
CA PHE A 31 14.22 -5.37 13.13
C PHE A 31 12.93 -4.87 13.79
N SER A 32 12.44 -5.60 14.80
CA SER A 32 11.18 -5.27 15.47
C SER A 32 11.24 -3.92 16.17
N LEU A 33 12.35 -3.61 16.85
CA LEU A 33 12.52 -2.31 17.50
C LEU A 33 12.55 -1.16 16.48
N ALA A 34 13.26 -1.32 15.36
CA ALA A 34 13.33 -0.30 14.32
C ALA A 34 11.96 -0.09 13.65
N PHE A 35 11.31 -1.19 13.24
CA PHE A 35 10.01 -1.19 12.59
C PHE A 35 8.95 -0.52 13.47
N ALA A 36 8.71 -1.06 14.68
CA ALA A 36 7.67 -0.57 15.56
C ALA A 36 7.90 0.88 15.99
N ARG A 37 9.16 1.29 16.22
CA ARG A 37 9.46 2.66 16.65
C ARG A 37 9.21 3.67 15.53
N ILE A 38 9.65 3.38 14.31
CA ILE A 38 9.46 4.31 13.19
C ILE A 38 7.98 4.41 12.85
N GLU A 39 7.30 3.28 12.73
CA GLU A 39 5.88 3.23 12.40
C GLU A 39 5.03 3.96 13.46
N ASN A 40 5.21 3.61 14.74
CA ASN A 40 4.48 4.25 15.82
C ASN A 40 4.77 5.76 15.88
N HIS A 41 6.01 6.19 15.63
CA HIS A 41 6.35 7.60 15.58
C HIS A 41 5.55 8.36 14.53
N TYR A 42 5.37 7.83 13.33
CA TYR A 42 4.53 8.48 12.31
C TYR A 42 3.04 8.40 12.66
N PHE A 43 2.57 7.29 13.25
CA PHE A 43 1.16 7.12 13.62
C PHE A 43 0.73 8.09 14.73
N VAL A 44 1.51 8.22 15.81
CA VAL A 44 1.15 9.14 16.92
C VAL A 44 1.23 10.62 16.51
N ASN A 45 2.03 10.93 15.48
CA ASN A 45 2.13 12.28 14.91
C ASN A 45 1.21 12.49 13.70
N LYS A 46 0.28 11.56 13.41
CA LYS A 46 -0.68 11.67 12.30
C LYS A 46 -0.01 11.95 10.94
N GLY A 47 1.13 11.30 10.69
CA GLY A 47 1.92 11.51 9.47
C GLY A 47 2.50 12.92 9.32
N PHE A 48 2.45 13.75 10.37
CA PHE A 48 2.82 15.17 10.36
C PHE A 48 2.00 16.02 9.37
N PHE A 49 0.79 15.56 9.04
CA PHE A 49 -0.13 16.31 8.21
C PHE A 49 -0.99 17.26 9.04
N PRO A 50 -1.41 18.41 8.46
CA PRO A 50 -2.27 19.35 9.18
C PRO A 50 -3.70 18.83 9.37
N THR A 51 -4.15 17.88 8.56
CA THR A 51 -5.48 17.25 8.63
C THR A 51 -5.40 15.77 8.29
N ASP A 52 -6.36 14.97 8.79
CA ASP A 52 -6.43 13.53 8.51
C ASP A 52 -6.75 13.25 7.02
N SER A 53 -7.43 14.17 6.32
CA SER A 53 -7.81 14.09 4.90
C SER A 53 -6.78 14.71 3.94
N TYR A 54 -5.66 15.22 4.45
CA TYR A 54 -4.75 16.10 3.70
C TYR A 54 -4.34 15.56 2.32
N LEU A 55 -4.09 14.26 2.20
CA LEU A 55 -3.73 13.64 0.91
C LEU A 55 -4.87 13.67 -0.11
N LEU A 56 -6.10 13.35 0.31
CA LEU A 56 -7.27 13.38 -0.56
C LEU A 56 -7.61 14.81 -0.97
N ASP A 57 -7.53 15.76 -0.03
CA ASP A 57 -7.79 17.18 -0.28
C ASP A 57 -6.82 17.81 -1.29
N ASN A 58 -5.64 17.20 -1.48
CA ASN A 58 -4.57 17.70 -2.35
C ASN A 58 -4.36 16.85 -3.61
N VAL A 59 -5.22 15.86 -3.88
CA VAL A 59 -5.02 14.91 -5.00
C VAL A 59 -5.04 15.60 -6.37
N GLU A 60 -5.76 16.72 -6.50
CA GLU A 60 -5.80 17.54 -7.73
C GLU A 60 -4.40 17.89 -8.25
N LYS A 61 -3.43 18.09 -7.34
CA LYS A 61 -2.04 18.42 -7.70
C LYS A 61 -1.35 17.34 -8.52
N ILE A 62 -1.83 16.09 -8.45
CA ILE A 62 -1.22 14.93 -9.11
C ILE A 62 -2.14 14.24 -10.12
N ARG A 63 -3.38 14.72 -10.32
CA ARG A 63 -4.36 14.05 -11.21
C ARG A 63 -3.90 13.89 -12.66
N HIS A 64 -3.00 14.76 -13.12
CA HIS A 64 -2.39 14.70 -14.44
C HIS A 64 -1.38 13.54 -14.62
N ILE A 65 -0.96 12.90 -13.54
CA ILE A 65 -0.04 11.75 -13.55
C ILE A 65 -0.85 10.48 -13.86
N LYS A 66 -0.36 9.65 -14.78
CA LYS A 66 -0.97 8.34 -15.03
C LYS A 66 -0.73 7.43 -13.83
N ALA A 67 -1.81 6.90 -13.26
CA ALA A 67 -1.76 6.08 -12.06
C ALA A 67 -2.65 4.84 -12.18
N ILE A 68 -2.23 3.77 -11.50
CA ILE A 68 -3.02 2.55 -11.31
C ILE A 68 -2.98 2.24 -9.81
N ILE A 69 -4.14 2.15 -9.18
CA ILE A 69 -4.34 1.82 -7.77
C ILE A 69 -4.68 0.33 -7.70
N VAL A 70 -3.82 -0.47 -7.05
CA VAL A 70 -4.03 -1.91 -6.82
C VAL A 70 -4.29 -2.14 -5.34
N GLN A 71 -5.43 -2.73 -4.99
CA GLN A 71 -5.83 -2.95 -3.61
C GLN A 71 -6.37 -4.37 -3.41
N GLY A 72 -5.92 -5.07 -2.37
CA GLY A 72 -6.50 -6.34 -1.96
C GLY A 72 -7.88 -6.16 -1.34
N ARG A 73 -8.84 -6.99 -1.72
CA ARG A 73 -10.22 -6.94 -1.22
C ARG A 73 -10.28 -7.15 0.29
N TYR A 74 -9.38 -7.95 0.84
CA TYR A 74 -9.36 -8.36 2.24
C TYR A 74 -8.15 -7.79 2.99
N ASP A 75 -7.61 -6.66 2.52
CA ASP A 75 -6.61 -5.90 3.27
C ASP A 75 -7.24 -5.36 4.57
N VAL A 76 -6.72 -5.86 5.70
CA VAL A 76 -7.14 -5.45 7.06
C VAL A 76 -6.19 -4.45 7.70
N CYS A 77 -5.02 -4.20 7.12
CA CYS A 77 -4.06 -3.18 7.56
C CYS A 77 -4.48 -1.80 7.04
N CYS A 78 -4.76 -1.72 5.74
CA CYS A 78 -5.23 -0.54 5.05
C CYS A 78 -6.58 -0.86 4.40
N PRO A 79 -7.70 -0.71 5.14
CA PRO A 79 -9.00 -1.12 4.65
C PRO A 79 -9.34 -0.50 3.30
N MET A 80 -9.93 -1.32 2.42
CA MET A 80 -10.34 -0.98 1.05
C MET A 80 -11.00 0.41 0.93
N MET A 81 -11.75 0.87 1.93
CA MET A 81 -12.34 2.22 1.94
C MET A 81 -11.37 3.34 1.54
N SER A 82 -10.11 3.31 1.97
CA SER A 82 -9.11 4.33 1.63
C SER A 82 -8.79 4.36 0.13
N ALA A 83 -8.58 3.19 -0.48
CA ALA A 83 -8.34 3.08 -1.92
C ALA A 83 -9.58 3.48 -2.75
N TRP A 84 -10.79 3.22 -2.24
CA TRP A 84 -12.04 3.65 -2.89
C TRP A 84 -12.19 5.17 -2.84
N ASP A 85 -11.91 5.78 -1.69
CA ASP A 85 -11.97 7.22 -1.53
C ASP A 85 -10.93 7.93 -2.41
N LEU A 86 -9.73 7.36 -2.53
CA LEU A 86 -8.73 7.85 -3.47
C LEU A 86 -9.19 7.73 -4.92
N HIS A 87 -9.77 6.59 -5.34
CA HIS A 87 -10.28 6.43 -6.71
C HIS A 87 -11.42 7.41 -7.03
N LYS A 88 -12.32 7.68 -6.08
CA LYS A 88 -13.36 8.71 -6.27
C LYS A 88 -12.78 10.12 -6.43
N ALA A 89 -11.73 10.43 -5.66
CA ALA A 89 -11.08 11.74 -5.73
C ALA A 89 -10.11 11.88 -6.93
N TRP A 90 -9.61 10.75 -7.45
CA TRP A 90 -8.71 10.66 -8.60
C TRP A 90 -9.29 9.74 -9.69
N PRO A 91 -10.35 10.19 -10.39
CA PRO A 91 -11.08 9.36 -11.36
C PRO A 91 -10.25 8.96 -12.60
N GLU A 92 -9.16 9.69 -12.89
CA GLU A 92 -8.21 9.33 -13.95
C GLU A 92 -7.35 8.11 -13.62
N ALA A 93 -7.20 7.78 -12.34
CA ALA A 93 -6.45 6.61 -11.92
C ALA A 93 -7.26 5.34 -12.18
N GLU A 94 -6.65 4.36 -12.84
CA GLU A 94 -7.27 3.05 -12.98
C GLU A 94 -7.33 2.36 -11.62
N PHE A 95 -8.43 1.70 -11.33
CA PHE A 95 -8.65 1.07 -10.04
C PHE A 95 -8.83 -0.44 -10.17
N LYS A 96 -7.97 -1.20 -9.50
CA LYS A 96 -7.90 -2.66 -9.52
C LYS A 96 -8.10 -3.21 -8.11
N VAL A 97 -9.20 -3.93 -7.93
CA VAL A 97 -9.44 -4.68 -6.69
C VAL A 97 -9.11 -6.15 -6.93
N VAL A 98 -8.16 -6.66 -6.16
CA VAL A 98 -7.73 -8.06 -6.21
C VAL A 98 -8.59 -8.87 -5.24
N ALA A 99 -9.42 -9.75 -5.79
CA ALA A 99 -10.49 -10.42 -5.05
C ALA A 99 -9.98 -11.40 -3.99
N ASP A 100 -8.82 -12.01 -4.20
CA ASP A 100 -8.24 -13.09 -3.42
C ASP A 100 -6.95 -12.66 -2.69
N ALA A 101 -6.86 -11.38 -2.30
CA ALA A 101 -5.67 -10.85 -1.64
C ALA A 101 -5.91 -9.91 -0.45
N GLY A 102 -4.89 -9.85 0.42
CA GLY A 102 -4.76 -8.95 1.56
C GLY A 102 -3.88 -7.74 1.26
N HIS A 103 -2.96 -7.42 2.18
CA HIS A 103 -2.20 -6.17 2.16
C HIS A 103 -0.88 -6.24 1.36
N SER A 104 -0.19 -7.38 1.42
CA SER A 104 1.19 -7.51 0.96
C SER A 104 1.30 -7.41 -0.56
N ALA A 105 2.20 -6.55 -1.02
CA ALA A 105 2.56 -6.44 -2.43
C ALA A 105 3.13 -7.75 -3.02
N ASN A 106 3.57 -8.68 -2.17
CA ASN A 106 4.11 -9.97 -2.56
C ASN A 106 3.05 -11.07 -2.63
N GLU A 107 1.77 -10.77 -2.38
CA GLU A 107 0.72 -11.75 -2.66
C GLU A 107 0.64 -12.01 -4.18
N PRO A 108 0.56 -13.28 -4.63
CA PRO A 108 0.71 -13.61 -6.05
C PRO A 108 -0.19 -12.79 -6.99
N SER A 109 -1.46 -12.62 -6.61
CA SER A 109 -2.44 -11.87 -7.41
C SER A 109 -2.19 -10.35 -7.38
N ILE A 110 -1.71 -9.79 -6.25
CA ILE A 110 -1.30 -8.39 -6.17
C ILE A 110 -0.03 -8.16 -7.01
N ALA A 111 0.98 -9.02 -6.85
CA ALA A 111 2.23 -8.94 -7.60
C ALA A 111 1.99 -9.04 -9.12
N ALA A 112 1.06 -9.90 -9.56
CA ALA A 112 0.68 -10.00 -10.95
C ALA A 112 0.08 -8.69 -11.49
N GLU A 113 -0.82 -8.04 -10.76
CA GLU A 113 -1.39 -6.74 -11.15
C GLU A 113 -0.33 -5.63 -11.14
N LEU A 114 0.59 -5.62 -10.17
CA LEU A 114 1.70 -4.66 -10.12
C LEU A 114 2.66 -4.83 -11.32
N VAL A 115 2.98 -6.08 -11.69
CA VAL A 115 3.80 -6.37 -12.88
C VAL A 115 3.07 -5.96 -14.16
N ALA A 116 1.77 -6.27 -14.28
CA ALA A 116 0.95 -5.87 -15.43
C ALA A 116 0.87 -4.34 -15.56
N ALA A 117 0.70 -3.62 -14.44
CA ALA A 117 0.73 -2.16 -14.39
C ALA A 117 2.08 -1.61 -14.88
N ASN A 118 3.20 -2.18 -14.41
CA ASN A 118 4.53 -1.77 -14.83
C ASN A 118 4.78 -2.02 -16.33
N GLU A 119 4.40 -3.19 -16.85
CA GLU A 119 4.52 -3.47 -18.28
C GLU A 119 3.65 -2.54 -19.12
N LYS A 120 2.43 -2.21 -18.66
CA LYS A 120 1.58 -1.21 -19.31
C LYS A 120 2.25 0.16 -19.38
N PHE A 121 2.84 0.66 -18.30
CA PHE A 121 3.56 1.93 -18.31
C PHE A 121 4.77 1.90 -19.23
N LYS A 122 5.54 0.81 -19.23
CA LYS A 122 6.66 0.59 -20.16
C LYS A 122 6.21 0.65 -21.63
N HIS A 123 5.07 0.06 -21.96
CA HIS A 123 4.51 0.16 -23.32
C HIS A 123 4.04 1.58 -23.66
N ILE A 124 3.40 2.30 -22.74
CA ILE A 124 3.01 3.70 -22.93
C ILE A 124 4.23 4.58 -23.22
N LEU A 125 5.32 4.38 -22.48
CA LEU A 125 6.57 5.12 -22.69
C LEU A 125 7.22 4.79 -24.04
N LYS A 126 7.25 3.51 -24.42
CA LYS A 126 7.82 3.05 -25.70
C LYS A 126 7.01 3.52 -26.92
N ASN A 127 5.69 3.60 -26.79
CA ASN A 127 4.79 3.94 -27.90
C ASN A 127 4.57 5.45 -28.08
N GLY A 128 5.27 6.30 -27.31
CA GLY A 128 5.42 7.73 -27.63
C GLY A 128 4.45 8.67 -26.93
N VAL A 129 4.72 8.98 -25.66
CA VAL A 129 4.51 10.34 -25.12
C VAL A 129 5.66 10.67 -24.18
N LEU A 130 6.78 11.12 -24.75
CA LEU A 130 7.56 12.16 -24.08
C LEU A 130 6.59 13.35 -23.94
N LEU A 131 6.40 13.78 -22.69
CA LEU A 131 5.68 14.98 -22.27
C LEU A 131 5.66 16.05 -23.39
N SER A 132 4.50 16.23 -24.03
CA SER A 132 4.13 17.45 -24.73
C SER A 132 3.24 18.27 -23.82
#